data_AF-A0A4Z2DCA3-F1
#
_entry.id   AF-A0A4Z2DCA3-F1
#
_cell.length_a   1.000
_cell.length_b   1.000
_cell.length_c   1.000
_cell.angle_alpha   90.00
_cell.angle_beta   90.00
_cell.angle_gamma   90.00
#
_symmetry.space_group_name_H-M   'P 1'
#
loop_
_entity.id
_entity.type
_entity.pdbx_description
1 polymer ?
#
loop_
_entity_poly.entity_id
_entity_poly.type
_entity_poly.pdbx_seq_one_letter_code
_entity_poly.pdbx_strand_id
1 'polypeptide(L)'
;METNQPVVHQPVAMQRQTFEREWNSGLCACFDDLPTCCLVLFCPQCYMCYLYNKEGESCWVPFCGAGILPLRIKHRIMHKIMGTLINDVCITCFCGPLAVCQLKRDIDYVKSTRMDT
;
A
#
# COMPACT_ATOMS: atom_id res chain seq x y z
N MET A 1 -41.52 41.99 -21.55
CA MET A 1 -40.58 41.79 -20.43
C MET A 1 -40.34 40.29 -20.35
N GLU A 2 -39.37 39.78 -21.10
CA GLU A 2 -38.98 38.38 -21.06
C GLU A 2 -38.19 38.13 -19.78
N THR A 3 -38.74 37.30 -18.90
CA THR A 3 -38.08 36.83 -17.69
C THR A 3 -37.08 35.75 -18.07
N ASN A 4 -35.82 36.15 -18.25
CA ASN A 4 -34.70 35.20 -18.31
C ASN A 4 -34.57 34.50 -16.95
N GLN A 5 -35.04 33.25 -16.88
CA GLN A 5 -34.75 32.38 -15.74
C GLN A 5 -33.30 31.90 -15.83
N PRO A 6 -32.48 32.03 -14.79
CA PRO A 6 -31.16 31.43 -14.79
C PRO A 6 -31.28 29.90 -14.76
N VAL A 7 -30.49 29.21 -15.58
CA VAL A 7 -30.37 27.75 -15.57
C VAL A 7 -29.71 27.33 -14.24
N VAL A 8 -30.50 26.80 -13.30
CA VAL A 8 -30.05 26.43 -11.93
C VAL A 8 -29.43 25.03 -11.84
N HIS A 9 -29.51 24.20 -12.90
CA HIS A 9 -28.96 22.84 -12.86
C HIS A 9 -27.62 22.75 -13.59
N GLN A 10 -26.53 22.93 -12.83
CA GLN A 10 -25.23 22.43 -13.25
C GLN A 10 -25.22 20.90 -13.11
N PRO A 11 -24.61 20.14 -14.04
CA PRO A 11 -24.46 18.70 -13.87
C PRO A 11 -23.63 18.46 -12.61
N VAL A 12 -24.21 17.75 -11.65
CA VAL A 12 -23.50 17.24 -10.48
C VAL A 12 -22.28 16.50 -11.01
N ALA A 13 -21.08 16.92 -10.60
CA ALA A 13 -19.85 16.25 -10.96
C ALA A 13 -20.04 14.76 -10.67
N MET A 14 -20.04 13.94 -11.72
CA MET A 14 -20.10 12.49 -11.61
C MET A 14 -18.93 12.07 -10.74
N GLN A 15 -19.22 11.80 -9.47
CA GLN A 15 -18.22 11.45 -8.49
C GLN A 15 -17.61 10.16 -9.00
N ARG A 16 -16.38 10.26 -9.52
CA ARG A 16 -15.62 9.14 -10.00
C ARG A 16 -15.46 8.23 -8.79
N GLN A 17 -16.31 7.21 -8.66
CA GLN A 17 -16.14 6.18 -7.64
C GLN A 17 -14.86 5.44 -8.03
N THR A 18 -13.73 5.96 -7.60
CA THR A 18 -12.52 5.16 -7.45
C THR A 18 -12.92 4.08 -6.46
N PHE A 19 -13.09 2.85 -6.95
CA PHE A 19 -13.18 1.67 -6.11
C PHE A 19 -11.84 1.56 -5.39
N GLU A 20 -11.72 2.28 -4.28
CA GLU A 20 -10.64 2.12 -3.32
C GLU A 20 -10.95 0.90 -2.45
N ARG A 21 -9.91 0.18 -2.05
CA ARG A 21 -10.03 -0.99 -1.16
C ARG A 21 -9.21 -0.80 0.10
N GLU A 22 -9.45 -1.63 1.10
CA GLU A 22 -8.58 -1.71 2.27
C GLU A 22 -7.40 -2.67 2.03
N TRP A 23 -6.40 -2.61 2.92
CA TRP A 23 -5.38 -3.66 3.00
C TRP A 23 -6.03 -5.02 3.26
N ASN A 24 -5.51 -6.10 2.68
CA ASN A 24 -6.04 -7.45 2.85
C ASN A 24 -5.92 -7.96 4.30
N SER A 25 -4.99 -7.40 5.07
CA SER A 25 -4.81 -7.73 6.48
C SER A 25 -4.55 -6.49 7.32
N GLY A 26 -4.91 -6.56 8.60
CA GLY A 26 -4.52 -5.57 9.59
C GLY A 26 -3.00 -5.49 9.78
N LEU A 27 -2.54 -4.37 10.36
CA LEU A 27 -1.13 -4.13 10.59
C LEU A 27 -0.51 -5.18 11.54
N CYS A 28 -1.20 -5.47 12.65
CA CYS A 28 -0.75 -6.39 13.70
C CYS A 28 -1.11 -7.86 13.45
N ALA A 29 -1.43 -8.23 12.21
CA ALA A 29 -1.74 -9.61 11.83
C ALA A 29 -0.47 -10.49 11.72
N CYS A 30 0.44 -10.40 12.70
CA CYS A 30 1.74 -11.06 12.70
C CYS A 30 1.64 -12.59 12.73
N PHE A 31 0.59 -13.12 13.34
CA PHE A 31 0.38 -14.55 13.48
C PHE A 31 -0.03 -15.22 12.15
N ASP A 32 -0.50 -14.44 11.17
CA ASP A 32 -0.86 -14.95 9.84
C ASP A 32 0.39 -15.31 9.01
N ASP A 33 1.56 -14.78 9.38
CA ASP A 33 2.82 -15.03 8.69
C ASP A 33 4.02 -14.89 9.63
N LEU A 34 4.04 -15.78 10.64
CA LEU A 34 5.07 -15.80 11.67
C LEU A 34 6.50 -15.95 11.09
N PRO A 35 6.76 -16.79 10.08
CA PRO A 35 8.10 -16.90 9.49
C PRO A 35 8.59 -15.57 8.92
N THR A 36 7.71 -14.83 8.24
CA THR A 36 8.05 -13.49 7.73
C THR A 36 8.32 -12.51 8.86
N CYS A 37 7.48 -12.47 9.89
CA CYS A 37 7.70 -11.60 11.05
C CYS A 37 9.06 -11.89 11.71
N CYS A 38 9.42 -13.16 11.89
CA CYS A 38 10.73 -13.55 12.40
C CYS A 38 11.85 -13.07 11.47
N LEU A 39 11.78 -13.29 10.16
CA LEU A 39 12.82 -12.87 9.22
C LEU A 39 13.00 -11.35 9.17
N VAL A 40 11.91 -10.59 9.24
CA VAL A 40 11.95 -9.12 9.30
C VAL A 40 12.63 -8.64 10.59
N LEU A 41 12.45 -9.35 11.71
CA LEU A 41 13.09 -9.02 12.99
C LEU A 41 14.56 -9.45 13.06
N PHE A 42 14.90 -10.65 12.57
CA PHE A 42 16.24 -11.23 12.69
C PHE A 42 17.20 -10.82 11.56
N CYS A 43 16.72 -10.61 10.32
CA CYS A 43 17.50 -9.98 9.26
C CYS A 43 16.67 -8.97 8.44
N PRO A 44 16.41 -7.77 8.99
CA PRO A 44 15.62 -6.75 8.30
C PRO A 44 16.22 -6.35 6.95
N GLN A 45 17.55 -6.20 6.85
CA GLN A 45 18.21 -5.79 5.60
C GLN A 45 18.10 -6.87 4.51
N CYS A 46 18.32 -8.14 4.85
CA CYS A 46 18.15 -9.25 3.91
C CYS A 46 16.70 -9.29 3.38
N TYR A 47 15.74 -9.16 4.30
CA TYR A 47 14.33 -9.24 3.96
C TYR A 47 13.86 -8.06 3.10
N MET A 48 14.35 -6.86 3.41
CA MET A 48 14.09 -5.67 2.60
C MET A 48 14.63 -5.83 1.18
N CYS A 49 15.87 -6.29 1.03
CA CYS A 49 16.46 -6.62 -0.28
C CYS A 49 15.59 -7.62 -1.07
N TYR A 50 15.16 -8.70 -0.43
CA TYR A 50 14.25 -9.69 -1.01
C TYR A 50 12.93 -9.03 -1.46
N LEU A 51 12.32 -8.20 -0.62
CA LEU A 51 11.03 -7.59 -0.91
C LEU A 51 11.11 -6.56 -2.06
N TYR A 52 12.18 -5.76 -2.11
CA TYR A 52 12.45 -4.87 -3.24
C TYR A 52 12.62 -5.68 -4.54
N ASN A 53 13.42 -6.74 -4.51
CA ASN A 53 13.59 -7.60 -5.68
C ASN A 53 12.27 -8.25 -6.14
N LYS A 54 11.44 -8.70 -5.19
CA LYS A 54 10.11 -9.29 -5.44
C LYS A 54 9.14 -8.32 -6.12
N GLU A 55 9.32 -7.02 -5.91
CA GLU A 55 8.52 -5.94 -6.53
C GLU A 55 9.20 -5.29 -7.75
N GLY A 56 10.22 -5.96 -8.30
CA GLY A 56 10.92 -5.56 -9.52
C GLY A 56 11.94 -4.43 -9.33
N GLU A 57 12.33 -4.13 -8.10
CA GLU A 57 13.29 -3.09 -7.75
C GLU A 57 14.67 -3.67 -7.36
N SER A 58 15.69 -2.83 -7.32
CA SER A 58 17.05 -3.26 -6.94
C SER A 58 17.19 -3.50 -5.43
N CYS A 59 17.89 -4.58 -5.07
CA CYS A 59 18.26 -4.90 -3.68
C CYS A 59 19.08 -3.79 -3.00
N TRP A 60 19.73 -2.90 -3.77
CA TRP A 60 20.53 -1.80 -3.24
C TRP A 60 19.70 -0.65 -2.67
N VAL A 61 18.41 -0.56 -3.01
CA VAL A 61 17.55 0.57 -2.61
C VAL A 61 17.44 0.71 -1.07
N PRO A 62 17.20 -0.35 -0.28
CA PRO A 62 17.31 -0.31 1.19
C PRO A 62 18.62 0.25 1.72
N PHE A 63 19.75 -0.10 1.09
CA PHE A 63 21.07 0.36 1.49
C PHE A 63 21.32 1.83 1.18
N CYS A 64 20.56 2.41 0.24
CA CYS A 64 20.56 3.85 -0.05
C CYS A 64 19.69 4.68 0.93
N GLY A 65 19.20 4.08 2.01
CA GLY A 65 18.36 4.76 3.02
C GLY A 65 16.87 4.80 2.66
N ALA A 66 16.49 4.24 1.51
CA ALA A 66 15.10 4.05 1.16
C ALA A 66 14.57 2.80 1.88
N GLY A 67 14.02 3.00 3.08
CA GLY A 67 13.35 1.97 3.89
C GLY A 67 12.12 1.37 3.21
N ILE A 68 11.10 0.95 3.97
CA ILE A 68 9.91 0.29 3.36
C ILE A 68 8.92 1.28 2.75
N LEU A 69 9.03 2.57 3.11
CA LEU A 69 8.08 3.63 2.72
C LEU A 69 7.84 3.72 1.20
N PRO A 70 8.86 3.71 0.32
CA PRO A 70 8.64 3.81 -1.13
C PRO A 70 7.80 2.66 -1.68
N LEU A 71 8.10 1.42 -1.29
CA LEU A 71 7.30 0.26 -1.71
C LEU A 71 5.88 0.32 -1.17
N ARG A 72 5.70 0.74 0.09
CA ARG A 72 4.37 0.89 0.69
C ARG A 72 3.51 1.90 -0.08
N ILE A 73 4.08 3.07 -0.42
CA ILE A 73 3.40 4.11 -1.21
C ILE A 73 3.09 3.61 -2.62
N LYS A 74 4.10 3.03 -3.32
CA LYS A 74 3.95 2.45 -4.66
C LYS A 74 2.80 1.46 -4.68
N HIS A 75 2.80 0.51 -3.75
CA HIS A 75 1.78 -0.53 -3.62
C HIS A 75 0.39 0.05 -3.36
N ARG A 76 0.27 1.00 -2.40
CA ARG A 76 -0.99 1.67 -2.07
C ARG A 76 -1.60 2.38 -3.29
N ILE A 77 -0.80 3.12 -4.04
CA ILE A 77 -1.26 3.84 -5.24
C ILE A 77 -1.66 2.87 -6.34
N MET A 78 -0.82 1.87 -6.62
CA MET A 78 -1.04 0.91 -7.71
C MET A 78 -2.29 0.04 -7.49
N HIS A 79 -2.58 -0.29 -6.23
CA HIS A 79 -3.72 -1.15 -5.87
C HIS A 79 -4.91 -0.40 -5.27
N LYS A 80 -4.93 0.94 -5.42
CA LYS A 80 -6.01 1.82 -4.94
C LYS A 80 -6.39 1.55 -3.48
N ILE A 81 -5.39 1.38 -2.62
CA ILE A 81 -5.61 1.14 -1.21
C ILE A 81 -5.89 2.46 -0.50
N MET A 82 -6.96 2.51 0.29
CA MET A 82 -7.35 3.69 1.07
C MET A 82 -6.22 4.11 2.03
N GLY A 83 -5.97 5.42 2.12
CA GLY A 83 -4.99 5.98 3.05
C GLY A 83 -4.37 7.28 2.57
N THR A 84 -3.39 7.77 3.31
CA THR A 84 -2.66 9.01 3.01
C THR A 84 -1.16 8.79 3.13
N LEU A 85 -0.37 9.67 2.49
CA LEU A 85 1.09 9.61 2.59
C LEU A 85 1.55 9.72 4.06
N ILE A 86 0.92 10.60 4.84
CA ILE A 86 1.27 10.76 6.25
C ILE A 86 0.94 9.50 7.06
N ASN A 87 -0.12 8.77 6.73
CA ASN A 87 -0.40 7.48 7.35
C ASN A 87 0.73 6.48 7.05
N ASP A 88 1.18 6.38 5.80
CA ASP A 88 2.27 5.48 5.43
C ASP A 88 3.59 5.85 6.15
N VAL A 89 3.88 7.15 6.28
CA VAL A 89 5.04 7.64 7.04
C VAL A 89 4.93 7.25 8.50
N CYS A 90 3.82 7.59 9.18
CA CYS A 90 3.61 7.27 10.58
C CYS A 90 3.73 5.76 10.84
N ILE A 91 3.06 4.94 10.03
CA ILE A 91 3.09 3.48 10.16
C ILE A 91 4.51 2.94 9.93
N THR A 92 5.24 3.47 8.96
CA THR A 92 6.62 3.06 8.71
C THR A 92 7.56 3.47 9.84
N CYS A 93 7.39 4.66 10.42
CA CYS A 93 8.22 5.18 11.50
C CYS A 93 7.98 4.45 12.83
N PHE A 94 6.73 4.23 13.21
CA PHE A 94 6.38 3.66 14.53
C PHE A 94 6.18 2.14 14.50
N CYS A 95 5.92 1.57 13.33
CA CYS A 95 5.56 0.16 13.18
C CYS A 95 6.26 -0.48 11.97
N GLY A 96 7.50 -0.10 11.68
CA GLY A 96 8.28 -0.52 10.51
C GLY A 96 8.21 -2.03 10.21
N PRO A 97 8.56 -2.92 11.16
CA PRO A 97 8.48 -4.37 10.94
C PRO A 97 7.07 -4.85 10.57
N LEU A 98 6.04 -4.31 11.24
CA LEU A 98 4.64 -4.65 10.98
C LEU A 98 4.22 -4.15 9.60
N ALA A 99 4.68 -2.96 9.20
CA ALA A 99 4.42 -2.37 7.90
C ALA A 99 5.00 -3.23 6.76
N VAL A 100 6.21 -3.78 6.94
CA VAL A 100 6.83 -4.74 6.01
C VAL A 100 5.99 -6.02 5.91
N CYS A 101 5.56 -6.57 7.04
CA CYS A 101 4.78 -7.80 7.07
C CYS A 101 3.40 -7.62 6.41
N GLN A 102 2.70 -6.52 6.73
CA GLN A 102 1.43 -6.16 6.09
C GLN A 102 1.60 -6.01 4.58
N LEU A 103 2.64 -5.30 4.14
CA LEU A 103 2.91 -5.11 2.72
C LEU A 103 3.16 -6.44 2.02
N LYS A 104 3.98 -7.34 2.58
CA LYS A 104 4.22 -8.66 1.99
C LYS A 104 2.94 -9.47 1.86
N ARG A 105 2.13 -9.54 2.92
CA ARG A 105 0.86 -10.29 2.88
C ARG A 105 -0.07 -9.77 1.79
N ASP A 106 -0.11 -8.45 1.61
CA ASP A 106 -0.95 -7.83 0.62
C ASP A 106 -0.42 -8.01 -0.82
N ILE A 107 0.90 -7.97 -1.02
CA ILE A 107 1.55 -8.36 -2.29
C ILE A 107 1.16 -9.78 -2.68
N ASP A 108 1.18 -10.71 -1.74
CA ASP A 108 0.87 -12.11 -2.01
C ASP A 108 -0.63 -12.33 -2.29
N TYR A 109 -1.51 -11.62 -1.58
CA TYR A 109 -2.95 -11.60 -1.86
C TYR A 109 -3.26 -11.06 -3.27
N VAL A 110 -2.59 -9.98 -3.69
CA VAL A 110 -2.76 -9.45 -5.04
C VAL A 110 -2.25 -10.43 -6.10
N LYS A 111 -1.13 -11.12 -5.82
CA LYS A 111 -0.58 -12.12 -6.73
C LYS A 111 -1.49 -13.34 -6.85
N SER A 112 -2.12 -13.80 -5.76
CA SER A 112 -3.08 -14.91 -5.82
C SER A 112 -4.34 -14.54 -6.59
N THR A 113 -4.94 -13.38 -6.31
CA THR A 113 -6.18 -12.95 -6.98
C THR A 113 -6.02 -12.74 -8.49
N ARG A 114 -4.81 -12.40 -8.96
CA ARG A 114 -4.50 -12.30 -10.39
C ARG A 114 -4.34 -13.65 -11.09
N MET A 115 -3.99 -14.71 -10.37
CA MET A 115 -3.89 -16.06 -10.96
C MET A 115 -5.27 -16.69 -11.17
N ASP A 116 -6.28 -16.24 -10.41
CA ASP A 116 -7.64 -16.74 -10.46
C ASP A 116 -8.52 -16.06 -11.54
N THR A 117 -7.99 -15.05 -12.25
CA THR A 117 -8.69 -14.30 -13.32
C THR A 117 -8.07 -14.58 -14.68
#